data_AF-A0A840NY70-F1
#
_entry.id   AF-A0A840NY70-F1
#
_cell.length_a   1.000
_cell.length_b   1.000
_cell.length_c   1.000
_cell.angle_alpha   90.00
_cell.angle_beta   90.00
_cell.angle_gamma   90.00
#
_symmetry.space_group_name_H-M   'P 1'
#
loop_
_entity.id
_entity.type
_entity.pdbx_description
1 polymer ?
#
loop_
_entity_poly.entity_id
_entity_poly.type
_entity_poly.pdbx_seq_one_letter_code
_entity_poly.pdbx_strand_id
1 'polypeptide(L)'
;MWFKRFSNIVRKFSEVIEFYRMSGDIDYLLRIVVPNIEAYDLFYKKLIAKINIHDVSSSFAIEQIKYTTGLPLNYIKLHEKSGEQNS
;
A
#
# COMPACT_ATOMS: atom_id res chain seq x y z
N MET A 1 15.55 4.55 14.10
CA MET A 1 14.13 4.43 13.73
C MET A 1 13.95 3.32 12.69
N TRP A 2 13.61 2.10 13.13
CA TRP A 2 13.43 0.91 12.27
C TRP A 2 12.42 1.14 11.13
N PHE A 3 11.29 1.80 11.40
CA PHE A 3 10.24 2.10 10.41
C PHE A 3 10.72 2.95 9.22
N LYS A 4 11.54 3.99 9.46
CA LYS A 4 12.07 4.84 8.38
C LYS A 4 12.98 4.04 7.44
N ARG A 5 13.77 3.10 7.99
CA ARG A 5 14.60 2.21 7.19
C ARG A 5 13.75 1.20 6.42
N PHE A 6 12.76 0.59 7.06
CA PHE A 6 11.83 -0.35 6.45
C PHE A 6 11.06 0.28 5.27
N SER A 7 10.38 1.40 5.51
CA SER A 7 9.63 2.12 4.48
C SER A 7 10.51 2.56 3.30
N ASN A 8 11.73 3.04 3.55
CA ASN A 8 12.67 3.40 2.48
C ASN A 8 13.16 2.20 1.66
N ILE A 9 13.29 1.02 2.28
CA ILE A 9 13.68 -0.20 1.58
C ILE A 9 12.50 -0.71 0.73
N VAL A 10 11.30 -0.79 1.31
CA VAL A 10 10.07 -1.24 0.64
C VAL A 10 9.75 -0.39 -0.58
N ARG A 11 9.87 0.94 -0.47
CA ARG A 11 9.64 1.89 -1.58
C ARG A 11 10.57 1.70 -2.79
N LYS A 12 11.68 0.98 -2.64
CA LYS A 12 12.62 0.70 -3.75
C LYS A 12 12.23 -0.52 -4.56
N PHE A 13 11.28 -1.32 -4.09
CA PHE A 13 10.79 -2.49 -4.83
C PHE A 13 9.65 -2.05 -5.74
N SER A 14 9.85 -2.17 -7.05
CA SER A 14 8.83 -1.86 -8.06
C SER A 14 7.62 -2.80 -7.99
N GLU A 15 7.83 -4.00 -7.45
CA GLU A 15 6.80 -5.02 -7.27
C GLU A 15 5.79 -4.62 -6.19
N VAL A 16 6.16 -3.72 -5.26
CA VAL A 16 5.28 -3.20 -4.20
C VAL A 16 4.54 -1.98 -4.72
N ILE A 17 3.26 -2.17 -5.01
CA ILE A 17 2.41 -1.13 -5.59
C ILE A 17 1.58 -0.39 -4.54
N GLU A 18 1.36 -1.01 -3.38
CA GLU A 18 0.74 -0.35 -2.23
C GLU A 18 1.40 -0.79 -0.93
N PHE A 19 1.48 0.14 0.02
CA PHE A 19 2.03 -0.11 1.34
C PHE A 19 1.25 0.70 2.39
N TYR A 20 0.57 -0.01 3.28
CA TYR A 20 -0.29 0.56 4.30
C TYR A 20 0.24 0.26 5.70
N ARG A 21 0.12 1.24 6.58
CA ARG A 21 0.17 1.01 8.01
C ARG A 21 -1.25 0.75 8.49
N MET A 22 -1.45 -0.39 9.11
CA MET A 22 -2.76 -0.86 9.54
C MET A 22 -2.97 -0.53 11.02
N SER A 23 -4.22 -0.35 11.42
CA SER A 23 -4.64 -0.36 12.82
C SER A 23 -5.27 -1.73 13.09
N GLY A 24 -4.70 -2.52 14.00
CA GLY A 24 -5.18 -3.87 14.32
C GLY A 24 -4.02 -4.82 14.63
N ASP A 25 -4.24 -6.14 14.46
CA ASP A 25 -3.27 -7.19 14.78
C ASP A 25 -2.07 -7.23 13.81
N ILE A 26 -2.26 -6.72 12.60
CA ILE A 26 -1.21 -6.60 11.59
C ILE A 26 -0.78 -5.13 11.57
N ASP A 27 0.53 -4.86 11.73
CA ASP A 27 1.07 -3.50 11.69
C ASP A 27 1.14 -2.93 10.26
N TYR A 28 1.42 -3.80 9.28
CA TYR A 28 1.75 -3.40 7.92
C TYR A 28 1.16 -4.36 6.88
N LEU A 29 0.57 -3.79 5.83
CA LEU A 29 0.07 -4.53 4.68
C LEU A 29 0.77 -4.05 3.40
N LEU A 30 1.33 -4.99 2.64
CA LEU A 30 1.97 -4.72 1.35
C LEU A 30 1.14 -5.39 0.25
N ARG A 31 0.80 -4.66 -0.80
CA ARG A 31 0.26 -5.24 -2.04
C ARG A 31 1.39 -5.38 -3.04
N ILE A 32 1.64 -6.62 -3.46
CA ILE A 32 2.73 -6.98 -4.37
C ILE A 32 2.15 -7.58 -5.64
N VAL A 33 2.66 -7.17 -6.80
CA VAL A 33 2.29 -7.76 -8.10
C VAL A 33 3.53 -8.32 -8.77
N VAL A 34 3.46 -9.61 -9.08
CA VAL A 34 4.52 -10.40 -9.71
C VAL A 34 3.90 -11.36 -10.72
N PRO A 35 4.64 -11.79 -11.76
CA PRO A 35 4.09 -12.64 -12.82
C PRO A 35 3.83 -14.08 -12.40
N ASN A 36 4.52 -14.59 -11.36
CA ASN A 36 4.44 -15.97 -10.91
C ASN A 36 4.95 -16.13 -9.46
N ILE A 37 4.85 -17.35 -8.94
CA ILE A 37 5.22 -17.68 -7.56
C ILE A 37 6.74 -17.70 -7.35
N GLU A 38 7.52 -17.99 -8.39
CA GLU A 38 8.99 -17.94 -8.32
C GLU A 38 9.47 -16.50 -8.13
N ALA A 39 8.86 -15.54 -8.84
CA ALA A 39 9.13 -14.12 -8.66
C ALA A 39 8.72 -13.64 -7.26
N TYR A 40 7.63 -14.18 -6.71
CA TYR A 40 7.23 -13.92 -5.32
C TYR A 40 8.30 -14.42 -4.33
N ASP A 41 8.78 -15.65 -4.46
CA ASP A 41 9.80 -16.23 -3.57
C ASP A 41 11.11 -15.43 -3.61
N LEU A 42 11.56 -15.02 -4.81
CA LEU A 42 12.73 -14.16 -4.97
C LEU A 42 12.53 -12.79 -4.30
N PHE A 43 11.34 -12.19 -4.43
CA PHE A 43 11.00 -10.95 -3.75
C PHE A 43 11.02 -11.15 -2.22
N TYR A 44 10.37 -12.20 -1.72
CA TYR A 44 10.28 -12.52 -0.30
C TYR A 44 11.67 -12.69 0.32
N LYS A 45 12.55 -13.45 -0.33
CA LYS A 45 13.96 -13.62 0.08
C LYS A 45 14.72 -12.30 0.12
N LYS A 46 14.58 -11.45 -0.90
CA LYS A 46 15.20 -10.11 -0.93
C LYS A 46 14.68 -9.20 0.17
N LEU A 47 13.40 -9.33 0.52
CA LEU A 47 12.77 -8.56 1.58
C LEU A 47 13.36 -8.98 2.94
N ILE A 48 13.21 -10.25 3.34
CA ILE A 48 13.68 -10.73 4.65
C ILE A 48 15.21 -10.58 4.83
N ALA A 49 15.99 -10.61 3.73
CA ALA A 49 17.44 -10.38 3.80
C ALA A 49 17.81 -8.93 4.19
N LYS A 50 16.93 -7.96 3.95
CA LYS A 50 17.20 -6.53 4.18
C LYS A 50 16.57 -5.99 5.45
N ILE A 51 15.59 -6.69 6.01
CA ILE A 51 14.79 -6.24 7.15
C ILE A 51 14.57 -7.35 8.15
N ASN A 52 14.66 -6.99 9.43
CA ASN A 52 14.33 -7.91 10.51
C ASN A 52 12.82 -7.83 10.76
N ILE A 53 12.09 -8.87 10.34
CA ILE A 53 10.63 -8.99 10.46
C ILE A 53 10.34 -10.10 11.48
N HIS A 54 9.38 -9.88 12.38
CA HIS A 54 9.03 -10.89 13.40
C HIS A 54 8.16 -12.00 12.83
N ASP A 55 7.10 -11.62 12.12
CA ASP A 55 6.17 -12.55 11.50
C ASP A 55 5.71 -12.01 10.15
N VAL A 56 5.55 -12.91 9.18
CA VAL A 56 5.08 -12.57 7.84
C VAL A 56 4.04 -13.58 7.41
N SER A 57 2.80 -13.12 7.29
CA SER A 57 1.72 -13.87 6.65
C SER A 57 1.53 -13.40 5.22
N SER A 58 1.42 -14.36 4.30
CA SER A 58 1.31 -14.11 2.86
C SER A 58 0.05 -14.76 2.33
N SER A 59 -0.80 -13.97 1.67
CA SER A 59 -2.03 -14.45 1.04
C SER A 59 -2.02 -14.09 -0.45
N PHE A 60 -2.37 -15.04 -1.30
CA PHE A 60 -2.46 -14.82 -2.74
C PHE A 60 -3.91 -14.57 -3.14
N ALA A 61 -4.15 -13.48 -3.86
CA ALA A 61 -5.45 -13.23 -4.47
C ALA A 61 -5.65 -14.23 -5.62
N ILE A 62 -6.74 -14.98 -5.58
CA ILE A 62 -7.10 -15.94 -6.65
C ILE A 62 -7.68 -15.20 -7.86
N GLU A 63 -8.46 -14.16 -7.62
CA GLU A 63 -9.10 -13.35 -8.65
C GLU A 63 -9.11 -11.87 -8.24
N GLN A 64 -8.82 -10.99 -9.20
CA GLN A 64 -8.97 -9.55 -9.03
C GLN A 64 -10.36 -9.11 -9.50
N ILE A 65 -11.33 -9.08 -8.58
CA ILE A 65 -12.73 -8.73 -8.90
C ILE A 65 -12.88 -7.27 -9.35
N LYS A 66 -12.15 -6.34 -8.72
CA LYS A 66 -12.18 -4.91 -9.05
C LYS A 66 -10.86 -4.24 -8.72
N TYR A 67 -10.38 -3.39 -9.62
CA TYR A 67 -9.26 -2.47 -9.38
C TYR A 67 -9.61 -1.12 -9.98
N THR A 68 -9.46 -0.05 -9.19
CA THR A 68 -9.68 1.33 -9.64
C THR A 68 -8.70 2.25 -8.95
N THR A 69 -8.18 3.22 -9.69
CA THR A 69 -7.35 4.31 -9.18
C THR A 69 -8.17 5.58 -8.93
N GLY A 70 -9.43 5.62 -9.37
CA GLY A 70 -10.33 6.75 -9.20
C GLY A 70 -10.86 6.83 -7.76
N LEU A 71 -10.65 7.97 -7.12
CA LEU A 71 -11.23 8.26 -5.81
C LEU A 71 -12.71 8.64 -5.96
N PRO A 72 -13.59 8.23 -5.03
CA PRO A 72 -15.00 8.62 -5.06
C PRO A 72 -15.15 10.09 -4.68
N LEU A 73 -15.45 10.95 -5.67
CA LEU A 73 -15.58 12.40 -5.48
C LEU A 73 -16.98 12.85 -5.04
N ASN A 74 -17.96 11.95 -5.03
CA ASN A 74 -19.34 12.22 -4.62
C ASN A 74 -19.47 12.63 -3.14
N TYR A 75 -18.45 12.40 -2.32
CA TYR A 75 -18.43 12.80 -0.91
C TYR A 75 -17.88 14.23 -0.69
N ILE A 76 -17.40 14.90 -1.73
CA ILE A 76 -16.88 16.26 -1.61
C ILE A 76 -18.07 17.22 -1.43
N LYS A 77 -18.21 17.78 -0.24
CA LYS A 77 -19.04 18.97 -0.03
C LYS A 77 -18.28 20.16 -0.62
N LEU A 78 -18.67 20.60 -1.81
CA LEU A 78 -18.22 21.89 -2.33
C LEU A 78 -18.79 22.95 -1.38
N HIS A 79 -17.90 23.65 -0.68
CA HIS A 79 -18.30 24.80 0.11
C HIS A 79 -18.76 25.87 -0.88
N GLU A 80 -20.07 26.12 -0.97
CA GLU A 80 -20.61 27.23 -1.74
C GLU A 80 -19.99 28.53 -1.20
N LYS A 81 -19.38 29.31 -2.10
CA LYS A 81 -18.93 30.66 -1.79
C LYS A 81 -20.17 31.50 -1.42
N SER A 82 -20.41 31.63 -0.13
CA SER A 82 -21.23 32.70 0.43
C SER A 82 -20.41 33.99 0.32
N GLY A 83 -20.84 34.91 -0.54
CA GLY A 83 -20.15 36.19 -0.71
C GLY A 83 -20.62 37.04 -1.89
N GLU A 84 -21.92 37.09 -2.17
CA GLU A 84 -22.50 38.34 -2.68
C GLU A 84 -22.63 39.28 -1.49
N GLN A 85 -21.84 40.37 -1.48
CA GLN A 85 -22.25 41.67 -0.95
C GLN A 85 -21.22 42.77 -1.30
N ASN A 86 -21.69 43.67 -2.18
CA ASN A 86 -21.37 45.09 -2.35
C ASN A 86 -19.94 45.53 -2.73
N SER A 87 -19.77 45.93 -3.99
CA SER A 87 -19.51 47.33 -4.39
C SER A 87 -19.85 47.55 -5.86
#